data_AF-A0A5J4TZ32-F1
#
_entry.id   AF-A0A5J4TZ32-F1
#
_cell.length_a   1.000
_cell.length_b   1.000
_cell.length_c   1.000
_cell.angle_alpha   90.00
_cell.angle_beta   90.00
_cell.angle_gamma   90.00
#
_symmetry.space_group_name_H-M   'P 1'
#
loop_
_entity.id
_entity.type
_entity.pdbx_description
1 polymer ?
#
loop_
_entity_poly.entity_id
_entity_poly.type
_entity_poly.pdbx_seq_one_letter_code
_entity_poly.pdbx_strand_id
1 'polypeptide(L)'
;MYELFPLSVAQTVRSKQGIKKIFFSQQDGDDFIVQWLNQLFKEAEQVNADNQYITEACTIDTTIPYSMEVPIVGFNSSRFDISLIISQMQCKDWTISNYIGSASTAKQVIVHHKKLNLKVKFVDMLTYLQPMELKQAAKDFGDGYDDRKGLFPYEAFNTDNVNEVLSKSEPFTMEDFNSSLKKTKISEKDYQIYLEDAKRFKNRWDYLQFYNEQDTYIMIKPLMTLISLQFKYKIDMFSFMSMAACSNAIKYAKAYEDFNINGIYPNFDDNSQKFYLTENYWQSKVKGYLSQDKHKKRDTTNNVQDNDFDYFKQLFKVSNCSICGCKFTFDNKPTLDRIDNSKGHSKDNVLPCCLYCNCFCSDKDKNIGKLFIQLRKYCMIRCLPTNLTDIDVYHLIRKWITGGLSNVMHRVNRSGIDFIKRLYYNKEAKKVTVLTTDHRITHVVGVDFNSLYPSVMSSEPHKFIKYTGGKMYMCGSQTGKIMGDNDHSKQTILRIINSNKRFTQEGRLFIAEVKGHIQEDYLNDFINFPPILRNYEFTTDERTIGSYMFNHMKDNKIKT
;
A
#
# COMPACT_ATOMS: atom_id res chain seq x y z
N MET A 1 -4.49 35.73 13.10
CA MET A 1 -4.44 34.26 12.91
C MET A 1 -5.44 33.72 13.91
N TYR A 2 -6.48 33.02 13.48
CA TYR A 2 -7.47 32.47 14.42
C TYR A 2 -6.88 31.18 15.01
N GLU A 3 -6.84 31.10 16.34
CA GLU A 3 -6.39 29.92 17.07
C GLU A 3 -7.61 29.04 17.38
N LEU A 4 -7.50 27.74 17.12
CA LEU A 4 -8.57 26.78 17.35
C LEU A 4 -8.30 26.04 18.66
N PHE A 5 -9.33 25.91 19.49
CA PHE A 5 -9.26 25.21 20.77
C PHE A 5 -10.18 24.00 20.76
N PRO A 6 -9.74 22.85 21.30
CA PRO A 6 -10.61 21.69 21.42
C PRO A 6 -11.71 21.97 22.46
N LEU A 7 -12.97 21.78 22.06
CA LEU A 7 -14.14 21.92 22.93
C LEU A 7 -14.49 20.62 23.67
N SER A 8 -14.45 19.52 22.92
CA SER A 8 -14.79 18.19 23.40
C SER A 8 -14.19 17.12 22.49
N VAL A 9 -14.14 15.89 23.00
CA VAL A 9 -13.73 14.70 22.28
C VAL A 9 -14.70 13.57 22.62
N ALA A 10 -15.22 12.93 21.59
CA ALA A 10 -16.02 11.72 21.71
C ALA A 10 -15.30 10.55 21.07
N GLN A 11 -15.49 9.37 21.63
CA GLN A 11 -14.99 8.12 21.10
C GLN A 11 -16.03 7.03 21.32
N THR A 12 -16.23 6.20 20.31
CA THR A 12 -16.94 4.93 20.47
C THR A 12 -15.95 3.77 20.33
N VAL A 13 -15.87 2.94 21.36
CA VAL A 13 -15.04 1.74 21.43
C VAL A 13 -15.90 0.52 21.10
N ARG A 14 -15.40 -0.32 20.20
CA ARG A 14 -15.98 -1.63 19.92
C ARG A 14 -15.01 -2.71 20.39
N SER A 15 -15.40 -3.47 21.41
CA SER A 15 -14.65 -4.58 21.97
C SER A 15 -15.48 -5.86 21.93
N LYS A 16 -14.93 -7.00 22.38
CA LYS A 16 -15.71 -8.24 22.54
C LYS A 16 -16.81 -8.11 23.59
N GLN A 17 -16.66 -7.17 24.53
CA GLN A 17 -17.64 -6.91 25.58
C GLN A 17 -18.84 -6.07 25.08
N GLY A 18 -18.72 -5.44 23.91
CA GLY A 18 -19.78 -4.63 23.30
C GLY A 18 -19.30 -3.28 22.82
N ILE A 19 -20.24 -2.32 22.75
CA ILE A 19 -19.98 -0.95 22.34
C ILE A 19 -19.99 -0.06 23.58
N LYS A 20 -18.94 0.73 23.75
CA LYS A 20 -18.81 1.72 24.84
C LYS A 20 -18.59 3.10 24.24
N LYS A 21 -19.35 4.09 24.71
CA LYS A 21 -19.20 5.50 24.33
C LYS A 21 -18.45 6.23 25.44
N ILE A 22 -17.56 7.13 25.05
CA ILE A 22 -16.70 7.92 25.93
C ILE A 22 -16.75 9.35 25.44
N PHE A 23 -16.94 10.29 26.36
CA PHE A 23 -17.00 11.70 26.08
C PHE A 23 -16.20 12.46 27.14
N PHE A 24 -15.43 13.45 26.69
CA PHE A 24 -14.76 14.44 27.53
C PHE A 24 -14.94 15.81 26.89
N SER A 25 -14.99 16.85 27.72
CA SER A 25 -15.16 18.23 27.29
C SER A 25 -14.40 19.21 28.19
N GLN A 26 -14.47 20.49 27.85
CA GLN A 26 -13.96 21.55 28.73
C GLN A 26 -14.59 21.55 30.13
N GLN A 27 -15.75 20.92 30.34
CA GLN A 27 -16.34 20.76 31.67
C GLN A 27 -15.50 19.84 32.58
N ASP A 28 -14.63 19.01 32.01
CA ASP A 28 -13.74 18.10 32.74
C ASP A 28 -12.39 18.73 33.11
N GLY A 29 -12.18 20.00 32.75
CA GLY A 29 -10.95 20.77 33.00
C GLY A 29 -10.04 20.94 31.78
N ASP A 30 -9.02 21.81 31.90
CA ASP A 30 -8.14 22.18 30.78
C ASP A 30 -7.32 21.01 30.21
N ASP A 31 -7.14 19.94 30.99
CA ASP A 31 -6.39 18.74 30.60
C ASP A 31 -7.28 17.60 30.08
N PHE A 32 -8.55 17.86 29.75
CA PHE A 32 -9.50 16.82 29.32
C PHE A 32 -9.02 15.97 28.13
N ILE A 33 -8.21 16.53 27.21
CA ILE A 33 -7.60 15.76 26.11
C ILE A 33 -6.58 14.73 26.64
N VAL A 34 -5.81 15.08 27.67
CA VAL A 34 -4.87 14.17 28.34
C VAL A 34 -5.64 13.12 29.14
N GLN A 35 -6.74 13.50 29.80
CA GLN A 35 -7.64 12.55 30.45
C GLN A 35 -8.24 11.55 29.45
N TRP A 36 -8.70 12.03 28.30
CA TRP A 36 -9.17 11.19 27.20
C TRP A 36 -8.09 10.26 26.66
N LEU A 37 -6.86 10.74 26.42
CA LEU A 37 -5.75 9.89 25.97
C LEU A 37 -5.43 8.77 26.98
N ASN A 38 -5.45 9.08 28.28
CA ASN A 38 -5.30 8.07 29.32
C ASN A 38 -6.42 7.01 29.24
N GLN A 39 -7.67 7.44 29.08
CA GLN A 39 -8.79 6.51 28.93
C GLN A 39 -8.67 5.69 27.65
N LEU A 40 -8.29 6.31 26.53
CA LEU A 40 -8.06 5.65 25.24
C LEU A 40 -7.04 4.52 25.36
N PHE A 41 -5.94 4.70 26.09
CA PHE A 41 -4.96 3.63 26.29
C PHE A 41 -5.49 2.47 27.15
N LYS A 42 -6.34 2.74 28.14
CA LYS A 42 -7.01 1.67 28.91
C LYS A 42 -7.95 0.84 28.03
N GLU A 43 -8.73 1.50 27.18
CA GLU A 43 -9.63 0.81 26.24
C GLU A 43 -8.83 0.05 25.18
N ALA A 44 -7.72 0.62 24.71
CA ALA A 44 -6.84 -0.03 23.75
C ALA A 44 -6.18 -1.29 24.34
N GLU A 45 -5.86 -1.31 25.63
CA GLU A 45 -5.36 -2.52 26.30
C GLU A 45 -6.39 -3.66 26.24
N GLN A 46 -7.66 -3.37 26.53
CA GLN A 46 -8.74 -4.35 26.41
C GLN A 46 -8.93 -4.82 24.96
N VAL A 47 -8.96 -3.90 23.98
CA VAL A 47 -9.08 -4.27 22.56
C VAL A 47 -7.89 -5.11 22.09
N ASN A 48 -6.69 -4.82 22.58
CA ASN A 48 -5.49 -5.59 22.28
C ASN A 48 -5.56 -7.00 22.88
N ALA A 49 -6.03 -7.14 24.13
CA ALA A 49 -6.27 -8.43 24.77
C ALA A 49 -7.35 -9.25 24.03
N ASP A 50 -8.43 -8.59 23.60
CA ASP A 50 -9.51 -9.21 22.85
C ASP A 50 -9.04 -9.78 21.51
N ASN A 51 -8.02 -9.20 20.89
CA ASN A 51 -7.54 -9.59 19.56
C ASN A 51 -6.35 -10.54 19.58
N GLN A 52 -5.95 -11.06 20.74
CA GLN A 52 -4.89 -12.06 20.81
C GLN A 52 -5.27 -13.36 20.09
N TYR A 53 -4.27 -14.04 19.52
CA TYR A 53 -4.46 -15.34 18.91
C TYR A 53 -4.92 -16.35 19.95
N ILE A 54 -5.95 -17.12 19.61
CA ILE A 54 -6.48 -18.19 20.45
C ILE A 54 -6.17 -19.54 19.81
N THR A 55 -5.76 -20.49 20.64
CA THR A 55 -5.63 -21.91 20.27
C THR A 55 -7.01 -22.54 20.04
N GLU A 56 -7.04 -23.76 19.49
CA GLU A 56 -8.28 -24.55 19.38
C GLU A 56 -8.95 -24.81 20.73
N ALA A 57 -8.18 -24.82 21.83
CA ALA A 57 -8.68 -24.93 23.20
C ALA A 57 -9.26 -23.62 23.77
N CYS A 58 -9.42 -22.59 22.93
CA CYS A 58 -9.90 -21.24 23.30
C CYS A 58 -9.03 -20.50 24.34
N THR A 59 -7.80 -20.93 24.57
CA THR A 59 -6.80 -20.21 25.37
C THR A 59 -5.90 -19.34 24.49
N ILE A 60 -5.31 -18.29 25.07
CA ILE A 60 -4.33 -17.43 24.38
C ILE A 60 -3.13 -18.26 23.92
N ASP A 61 -2.76 -18.13 22.65
CA ASP A 61 -1.55 -18.73 22.09
C ASP A 61 -0.34 -17.85 22.41
N THR A 62 0.38 -18.20 23.50
CA THR A 62 1.58 -17.48 23.92
C THR A 62 2.79 -17.73 23.04
N THR A 63 2.71 -18.64 22.06
CA THR A 63 3.81 -18.93 21.12
C THR A 63 3.86 -17.92 19.97
N ILE A 64 2.74 -17.25 19.68
CA ILE A 64 2.65 -16.24 18.63
C ILE A 64 2.65 -14.86 19.27
N PRO A 65 3.75 -14.08 19.16
CA PRO A 65 3.78 -12.73 19.69
C PRO A 65 2.77 -11.85 18.97
N TYR A 66 1.81 -11.31 19.74
CA TYR A 66 0.84 -10.33 19.25
C TYR A 66 1.34 -8.91 19.54
N SER A 67 1.71 -8.18 18.50
CA SER A 67 2.21 -6.80 18.59
C SER A 67 1.56 -5.93 17.50
N MET A 68 0.24 -5.94 17.44
CA MET A 68 -0.52 -5.11 16.51
C MET A 68 -0.85 -3.75 17.13
N GLU A 69 -0.92 -2.72 16.29
CA GLU A 69 -1.34 -1.39 16.70
C GLU A 69 -2.87 -1.34 16.75
N VAL A 70 -3.44 -0.84 17.85
CA VAL A 70 -4.89 -0.67 17.97
C VAL A 70 -5.32 0.53 17.11
N PRO A 71 -6.19 0.35 16.10
CA PRO A 71 -6.59 1.42 15.21
C PRO A 71 -7.55 2.40 15.89
N ILE A 72 -7.25 3.69 15.83
CA ILE A 72 -8.11 4.80 16.23
C ILE A 72 -8.50 5.54 14.96
N VAL A 73 -9.79 5.51 14.61
CA VAL A 73 -10.27 5.96 13.30
C VAL A 73 -11.11 7.21 13.45
N GLY A 74 -10.66 8.31 12.85
CA GLY A 74 -11.46 9.53 12.70
C GLY A 74 -12.02 9.68 11.29
N PHE A 75 -12.85 10.70 11.07
CA PHE A 75 -13.44 11.00 9.76
C PHE A 75 -13.00 12.39 9.32
N ASN A 76 -12.17 12.49 8.26
CA ASN A 76 -11.48 13.73 7.88
C ASN A 76 -10.55 14.27 8.98
N SER A 77 -10.10 13.38 9.87
CA SER A 77 -9.30 13.70 11.05
C SER A 77 -7.85 14.03 10.75
N SER A 78 -7.34 13.54 9.61
CA SER A 78 -5.93 13.72 9.21
C SER A 78 -5.54 15.20 9.06
N ARG A 79 -6.50 16.05 8.69
CA ARG A 79 -6.27 17.50 8.50
C ARG A 79 -6.62 18.34 9.72
N PHE A 80 -7.70 17.98 10.43
CA PHE A 80 -8.29 18.82 11.45
C PHE A 80 -7.98 18.28 12.85
N ASP A 81 -8.64 17.20 13.25
CA ASP A 81 -8.60 16.70 14.63
C ASP A 81 -7.18 16.44 15.13
N ILE A 82 -6.36 15.73 14.35
CA ILE A 82 -5.00 15.38 14.76
C ILE A 82 -4.15 16.64 14.98
N SER A 83 -4.31 17.66 14.14
CA SER A 83 -3.56 18.91 14.30
C SER A 83 -3.89 19.66 15.60
N LEU A 84 -5.10 19.50 16.13
CA LEU A 84 -5.54 20.12 17.38
C LEU A 84 -4.99 19.42 18.61
N ILE A 85 -4.73 18.10 18.51
CA ILE A 85 -4.37 17.26 19.67
C ILE A 85 -2.95 16.70 19.63
N ILE A 86 -2.18 16.98 18.57
CA ILE A 86 -0.85 16.38 18.36
C ILE A 86 0.16 16.77 19.45
N SER A 87 0.04 17.96 20.03
CA SER A 87 0.93 18.41 21.11
C SER A 87 0.70 17.60 22.39
N GLN A 88 -0.54 17.15 22.65
CA GLN A 88 -0.89 16.30 23.78
C GLN A 88 -0.53 14.82 23.54
N MET A 89 -0.25 14.41 22.29
CA MET A 89 0.25 13.07 21.94
C MET A 89 1.73 12.84 22.28
N GLN A 90 2.39 13.82 22.91
CA GLN A 90 3.74 13.66 23.45
C GLN A 90 3.77 14.07 24.92
N CYS A 91 4.09 13.13 25.80
CA CYS A 91 4.25 13.41 27.23
C CYS A 91 5.25 12.45 27.87
N LYS A 92 5.31 12.46 29.21
CA LYS A 92 6.16 11.53 29.97
C LYS A 92 5.75 10.06 29.77
N ASP A 93 4.46 9.78 29.63
CA ASP A 93 3.90 8.42 29.59
C ASP A 93 3.79 7.83 28.16
N TRP A 94 3.61 8.66 27.12
CA TRP A 94 3.55 8.23 25.71
C TRP A 94 4.30 9.15 24.76
N THR A 95 4.60 8.64 23.56
CA THR A 95 5.40 9.34 22.54
C THR A 95 4.96 8.95 21.12
N ILE A 96 5.06 9.90 20.18
CA ILE A 96 4.84 9.63 18.76
C ILE A 96 6.03 8.82 18.25
N SER A 97 5.78 7.54 17.95
CA SER A 97 6.79 6.60 17.43
C SER A 97 6.90 6.63 15.91
N ASN A 98 5.84 7.04 15.21
CA ASN A 98 5.84 7.19 13.76
C ASN A 98 4.82 8.26 13.33
N TYR A 99 5.18 9.06 12.33
CA TYR A 99 4.33 10.08 11.74
C TYR A 99 4.47 10.03 10.21
N ILE A 100 3.36 9.82 9.51
CA ILE A 100 3.31 9.81 8.05
C ILE A 100 2.36 10.93 7.61
N GLY A 101 2.87 11.87 6.83
CA GLY A 101 2.08 13.01 6.40
C GLY A 101 2.92 14.23 6.05
N SER A 102 2.24 15.33 5.76
CA SER A 102 2.83 16.67 5.73
C SER A 102 2.58 17.38 7.07
N ALA A 103 3.14 18.58 7.25
CA ALA A 103 2.82 19.43 8.40
C ALA A 103 1.33 19.80 8.48
N SER A 104 0.61 19.79 7.36
CA SER A 104 -0.82 20.14 7.25
C SER A 104 -1.76 18.95 7.17
N THR A 105 -1.25 17.72 7.07
CA THR A 105 -2.08 16.52 6.93
C THR A 105 -1.33 15.32 7.49
N ALA A 106 -1.73 14.88 8.68
CA ALA A 106 -1.26 13.69 9.36
C ALA A 106 -2.02 12.47 8.84
N LYS A 107 -1.51 11.83 7.78
CA LYS A 107 -2.16 10.64 7.18
C LYS A 107 -2.20 9.46 8.17
N GLN A 108 -1.16 9.32 8.98
CA GLN A 108 -1.08 8.31 10.02
C GLN A 108 -0.19 8.81 11.16
N VAL A 109 -0.61 8.57 12.41
CA VAL A 109 0.21 8.83 13.60
C VAL A 109 0.17 7.60 14.50
N ILE A 110 1.33 7.11 14.91
CA ILE A 110 1.43 5.98 15.85
C ILE A 110 1.98 6.49 17.17
N VAL A 111 1.15 6.39 18.21
CA VAL A 111 1.50 6.80 19.58
C VAL A 111 1.80 5.55 20.40
N HIS A 112 2.97 5.53 21.04
CA HIS A 112 3.46 4.42 21.86
C HIS A 112 3.41 4.80 23.33
N HIS A 113 2.68 4.02 24.12
CA HIS A 113 2.68 4.13 25.57
C HIS A 113 3.91 3.43 26.14
N LYS A 114 4.78 4.19 26.82
CA LYS A 114 6.12 3.73 27.22
C LYS A 114 6.08 2.61 28.26
N LYS A 115 5.16 2.68 29.24
CA LYS A 115 5.03 1.67 30.31
C LYS A 115 4.27 0.40 29.88
N LEU A 116 3.08 0.57 29.28
CA LEU A 116 2.25 -0.54 28.81
C LEU A 116 2.83 -1.27 27.58
N ASN A 117 3.83 -0.67 26.93
CA ASN A 117 4.38 -1.14 25.64
C ASN A 117 3.29 -1.33 24.55
N LEU A 118 2.23 -0.53 24.61
CA LEU A 118 1.08 -0.59 23.72
C LEU A 118 1.16 0.53 22.68
N LYS A 119 0.77 0.23 21.43
CA LYS A 119 0.73 1.21 20.35
C LYS A 119 -0.68 1.40 19.84
N VAL A 120 -1.07 2.65 19.66
CA VAL A 120 -2.32 3.04 19.01
C VAL A 120 -1.99 3.76 17.70
N LYS A 121 -2.75 3.47 16.65
CA LYS A 121 -2.55 4.01 15.31
C LYS A 121 -3.75 4.86 14.91
N PHE A 122 -3.53 6.18 14.85
CA PHE A 122 -4.49 7.14 14.35
C PHE A 122 -4.50 7.12 12.82
N VAL A 123 -5.67 6.86 12.24
CA VAL A 123 -5.91 6.86 10.80
C VAL A 123 -7.22 7.57 10.48
N ASP A 124 -7.35 8.02 9.24
CA ASP A 124 -8.53 8.70 8.74
C ASP A 124 -9.32 7.77 7.83
N MET A 125 -10.62 7.60 8.11
CA MET A 125 -11.52 6.77 7.31
C MET A 125 -11.55 7.19 5.84
N LEU A 126 -11.35 8.47 5.52
CA LEU A 126 -11.30 8.98 4.15
C LEU A 126 -10.06 8.52 3.37
N THR A 127 -9.07 7.87 4.02
CA THR A 127 -8.00 7.17 3.28
C THR A 127 -8.48 5.88 2.61
N TYR A 128 -9.63 5.36 3.07
CA TYR A 128 -10.26 4.14 2.58
C TYR A 128 -11.49 4.41 1.71
N LEU A 129 -11.96 5.66 1.66
CA LEU A 129 -13.15 6.07 0.91
C LEU A 129 -12.82 7.17 -0.11
N GLN A 130 -13.69 7.36 -1.09
CA GLN A 130 -13.69 8.60 -1.86
C GLN A 130 -14.08 9.77 -0.96
N PRO A 131 -13.58 11.00 -1.20
CA PRO A 131 -13.99 12.17 -0.43
C PRO A 131 -15.51 12.33 -0.43
N MET A 132 -16.13 12.16 0.75
CA MET A 132 -17.57 12.25 0.95
C MET A 132 -17.90 12.68 2.37
N GLU A 133 -19.16 13.07 2.60
CA GLU A 133 -19.64 13.39 3.94
C GLU A 133 -19.93 12.12 4.76
N LEU A 134 -19.78 12.20 6.09
CA LEU A 134 -20.06 11.08 6.98
C LEU A 134 -21.49 10.54 6.82
N LYS A 135 -22.47 11.44 6.65
CA LYS A 135 -23.88 11.08 6.40
C LYS A 135 -24.02 10.21 5.14
N GLN A 136 -23.28 10.53 4.09
CA GLN A 136 -23.28 9.76 2.85
C GLN A 136 -22.58 8.41 3.03
N ALA A 137 -21.43 8.38 3.73
CA ALA A 137 -20.74 7.13 4.04
C ALA A 137 -21.60 6.17 4.89
N ALA A 138 -22.31 6.69 5.89
CA ALA A 138 -23.25 5.92 6.71
C ALA A 138 -24.41 5.34 5.87
N LYS A 139 -24.90 6.11 4.89
CA LYS A 139 -25.95 5.66 3.97
C LYS A 139 -25.44 4.59 3.00
N ASP A 140 -24.28 4.79 2.40
CA ASP A 140 -23.77 3.93 1.32
C ASP A 140 -23.17 2.61 1.82
N PHE A 141 -22.59 2.61 3.04
CA PHE A 141 -21.92 1.45 3.61
C PHE A 141 -22.61 0.89 4.87
N GLY A 142 -23.73 1.48 5.28
CA GLY A 142 -24.62 0.98 6.32
C GLY A 142 -25.74 0.09 5.78
N ASP A 143 -26.72 -0.19 6.63
CA ASP A 143 -27.90 -1.04 6.35
C ASP A 143 -29.16 -0.24 6.00
N GLY A 144 -29.03 1.08 5.81
CA GLY A 144 -30.14 1.98 5.48
C GLY A 144 -31.10 2.28 6.63
N TYR A 145 -30.85 1.77 7.84
CA TYR A 145 -31.66 2.01 9.04
C TYR A 145 -31.15 3.19 9.90
N ASP A 146 -32.08 3.71 10.72
CA ASP A 146 -32.27 5.04 11.34
C ASP A 146 -31.14 5.66 12.20
N ASP A 147 -29.87 5.30 12.00
CA ASP A 147 -28.73 5.95 12.65
C ASP A 147 -28.40 7.28 11.92
N ARG A 148 -29.33 8.24 11.96
CA ARG A 148 -29.17 9.53 11.28
C ARG A 148 -28.06 10.33 11.97
N LYS A 149 -27.18 10.91 11.16
CA LYS A 149 -26.28 11.99 11.61
C LYS A 149 -27.16 13.14 12.14
N GLY A 150 -26.91 13.54 13.39
CA GLY A 150 -27.62 14.65 14.02
C GLY A 150 -27.33 15.99 13.36
N LEU A 151 -27.98 17.05 13.86
CA LEU A 151 -27.80 18.42 13.37
C LEU A 151 -27.21 19.28 14.48
N PHE A 152 -26.12 19.99 14.22
CA PHE A 152 -25.48 20.85 15.22
C PHE A 152 -25.09 22.21 14.62
N PRO A 153 -25.37 23.33 15.31
CA PRO A 153 -25.06 24.66 14.82
C PRO A 153 -23.62 25.07 15.19
N TYR A 154 -22.68 24.81 14.27
CA TYR A 154 -21.25 25.03 14.52
C TYR A 154 -20.81 26.50 14.69
N GLU A 155 -21.64 27.46 14.27
CA GLU A 155 -21.33 28.89 14.32
C GLU A 155 -22.12 29.63 15.42
N ALA A 156 -22.87 28.91 16.27
CA ALA A 156 -23.74 29.50 17.31
C ALA A 156 -22.99 30.08 18.52
N PHE A 157 -21.72 29.73 18.70
CA PHE A 157 -20.91 30.16 19.83
C PHE A 157 -19.42 30.19 19.46
N ASN A 158 -18.62 30.79 20.34
CA ASN A 158 -17.17 30.89 20.22
C ASN A 158 -16.52 30.67 21.61
N THR A 159 -15.20 30.85 21.70
CA THR A 159 -14.44 30.67 22.94
C THR A 159 -14.92 31.53 24.10
N ASP A 160 -15.52 32.68 23.82
CA ASP A 160 -15.84 33.68 24.84
C ASP A 160 -17.20 33.42 25.48
N ASN A 161 -18.12 32.78 24.76
CA ASN A 161 -19.51 32.57 25.21
C ASN A 161 -19.95 31.11 25.26
N VAL A 162 -19.07 30.15 24.96
CA VAL A 162 -19.42 28.72 24.89
C VAL A 162 -20.14 28.20 26.12
N ASN A 163 -19.66 28.55 27.32
CA ASN A 163 -20.27 28.11 28.57
C ASN A 163 -21.67 28.71 28.78
N GLU A 164 -21.88 29.97 28.42
CA GLU A 164 -23.18 30.61 28.51
C GLU A 164 -24.17 29.98 27.51
N VAL A 165 -23.74 29.80 26.27
CA VAL A 165 -24.60 29.31 25.19
C VAL A 165 -24.98 27.86 25.40
N LEU A 166 -24.03 27.00 25.82
CA LEU A 166 -24.27 25.56 25.98
C LEU A 166 -24.98 25.19 27.29
N SER A 167 -24.96 26.07 28.31
CA SER A 167 -25.69 25.85 29.57
C SER A 167 -27.19 26.13 29.49
N LYS A 168 -27.65 26.74 28.39
CA LYS A 168 -29.07 27.05 28.16
C LYS A 168 -29.90 25.79 28.00
N SER A 169 -31.10 25.79 28.59
CA SER A 169 -32.08 24.70 28.51
C SER A 169 -32.97 24.78 27.28
N GLU A 170 -33.18 25.98 26.75
CA GLU A 170 -33.90 26.20 25.51
C GLU A 170 -33.12 25.64 24.30
N PRO A 171 -33.80 25.12 23.26
CA PRO A 171 -33.14 24.68 22.04
C PRO A 171 -32.46 25.84 21.31
N PHE A 172 -31.53 25.53 20.40
CA PHE A 172 -30.99 26.48 19.44
C PHE A 172 -32.12 26.99 18.53
N THR A 173 -32.03 28.25 18.17
CA THR A 173 -32.94 28.86 17.20
C THR A 173 -32.60 28.39 15.78
N MET A 174 -33.53 28.54 14.84
CA MET A 174 -33.28 28.17 13.45
C MET A 174 -32.14 29.00 12.82
N GLU A 175 -31.98 30.24 13.27
CA GLU A 175 -30.93 31.15 12.77
C GLU A 175 -29.52 30.71 13.19
N ASP A 176 -29.39 30.05 14.34
CA ASP A 176 -28.12 29.52 14.85
C ASP A 176 -27.49 28.48 13.88
N PHE A 177 -28.31 27.83 13.04
CA PHE A 177 -27.84 26.87 12.04
C PHE A 177 -27.40 27.50 10.71
N ASN A 178 -27.49 28.82 10.57
CA ASN A 178 -26.99 29.49 9.37
C ASN A 178 -25.46 29.37 9.32
N SER A 179 -24.92 28.86 8.22
CA SER A 179 -23.47 28.80 8.01
C SER A 179 -23.02 29.92 7.09
N SER A 180 -22.24 30.85 7.64
CA SER A 180 -21.53 31.89 6.90
C SER A 180 -20.44 31.30 6.00
N LEU A 181 -19.75 30.25 6.47
CA LEU A 181 -18.70 29.55 5.73
C LEU A 181 -19.22 28.82 4.49
N LYS A 182 -20.33 28.07 4.62
CA LYS A 182 -20.94 27.33 3.51
C LYS A 182 -21.97 28.16 2.74
N LYS A 183 -22.37 29.32 3.27
CA LYS A 183 -23.49 30.15 2.77
C LYS A 183 -24.79 29.34 2.65
N THR A 184 -25.08 28.53 3.66
CA THR A 184 -26.25 27.64 3.71
C THR A 184 -27.14 27.96 4.90
N LYS A 185 -28.44 27.70 4.75
CA LYS A 185 -29.42 27.75 5.83
C LYS A 185 -30.00 26.35 6.05
N ILE A 186 -30.42 26.05 7.28
CA ILE A 186 -31.14 24.81 7.58
C ILE A 186 -32.54 24.84 6.92
N SER A 187 -33.03 23.68 6.51
CA SER A 187 -34.42 23.56 6.03
C SER A 187 -35.39 23.50 7.21
N GLU A 188 -36.63 23.96 7.03
CA GLU A 188 -37.67 23.85 8.06
C GLU A 188 -37.82 22.39 8.53
N LYS A 189 -37.80 21.44 7.59
CA LYS A 189 -37.90 20.02 7.88
C LYS A 189 -36.76 19.53 8.78
N ASP A 190 -35.52 19.90 8.47
CA ASP A 190 -34.36 19.51 9.28
C ASP A 190 -34.38 20.18 10.66
N TYR A 191 -34.83 21.43 10.75
CA TYR A 191 -34.98 22.13 12.01
C TYR A 191 -36.04 21.47 12.92
N GLN A 192 -37.16 21.01 12.37
CA GLN A 192 -38.15 20.24 13.13
C GLN A 192 -37.57 18.91 13.64
N ILE A 193 -36.73 18.23 12.86
CA ILE A 193 -36.02 17.02 13.32
C ILE A 193 -35.12 17.37 14.53
N TYR A 194 -34.36 18.46 14.43
CA TYR A 194 -33.53 18.94 15.53
C TYR A 194 -34.36 19.23 16.80
N LEU A 195 -35.50 19.91 16.68
CA LEU A 195 -36.35 20.24 17.83
C LEU A 195 -36.89 18.99 18.53
N GLU A 196 -37.29 17.96 17.79
CA GLU A 196 -37.73 16.70 18.38
C GLU A 196 -36.58 15.97 19.11
N ASP A 197 -35.38 15.97 18.53
CA ASP A 197 -34.20 15.39 19.20
C ASP A 197 -33.83 16.17 20.47
N ALA A 198 -33.82 17.51 20.40
CA ALA A 198 -33.42 18.39 21.50
C ALA A 198 -34.28 18.22 22.76
N LYS A 199 -35.57 17.86 22.63
CA LYS A 199 -36.48 17.60 23.77
C LYS A 199 -35.99 16.50 24.72
N ARG A 200 -35.09 15.63 24.25
CA ARG A 200 -34.55 14.51 25.02
C ARG A 200 -33.44 14.92 25.99
N PHE A 201 -32.97 16.17 25.91
CA PHE A 201 -31.79 16.65 26.61
C PHE A 201 -32.13 17.84 27.50
N LYS A 202 -31.49 17.95 28.66
CA LYS A 202 -31.80 19.00 29.64
C LYS A 202 -31.25 20.36 29.23
N ASN A 203 -30.10 20.36 28.56
CA ASN A 203 -29.40 21.54 28.10
C ASN A 203 -28.63 21.23 26.81
N ARG A 204 -28.03 22.26 26.22
CA ARG A 204 -27.28 22.12 24.97
C ARG A 204 -25.92 21.40 25.14
N TRP A 205 -25.36 21.30 26.35
CA TRP A 205 -24.19 20.45 26.65
C TRP A 205 -24.53 18.96 26.49
N ASP A 206 -25.64 18.51 27.08
CA ASP A 206 -26.12 17.13 26.96
C ASP A 206 -26.39 16.78 25.48
N TYR A 207 -26.94 17.75 24.72
CA TYR A 207 -27.14 17.60 23.29
C TYR A 207 -25.82 17.50 22.51
N LEU A 208 -24.80 18.32 22.84
CA LEU A 208 -23.46 18.25 22.24
C LEU A 208 -22.81 16.87 22.49
N GLN A 209 -22.91 16.35 23.71
CA GLN A 209 -22.40 15.01 24.03
C GLN A 209 -23.06 13.95 23.16
N PHE A 210 -24.40 13.91 23.14
CA PHE A 210 -25.14 12.97 22.30
C PHE A 210 -24.76 13.10 20.82
N TYR A 211 -24.67 14.32 20.32
CA TYR A 211 -24.32 14.61 18.93
C TYR A 211 -22.94 14.04 18.57
N ASN A 212 -21.91 14.32 19.38
CA ASN A 212 -20.54 13.85 19.13
C ASN A 212 -20.42 12.33 19.29
N GLU A 213 -21.08 11.75 20.29
CA GLU A 213 -21.15 10.30 20.46
C GLU A 213 -21.83 9.61 19.29
N GLN A 214 -22.93 10.19 18.78
CA GLN A 214 -23.65 9.67 17.62
C GLN A 214 -22.76 9.70 16.36
N ASP A 215 -22.03 10.79 16.13
CA ASP A 215 -21.10 10.92 14.99
C ASP A 215 -20.04 9.81 14.98
N THR A 216 -19.50 9.42 16.14
CA THR A 216 -18.54 8.30 16.21
C THR A 216 -19.22 6.93 16.13
N TYR A 217 -20.44 6.79 16.66
CA TYR A 217 -21.20 5.55 16.63
C TYR A 217 -21.61 5.16 15.21
N ILE A 218 -22.10 6.10 14.41
CA ILE A 218 -22.55 5.84 13.03
C ILE A 218 -21.41 5.42 12.09
N MET A 219 -20.14 5.69 12.47
CA MET A 219 -18.97 5.23 11.71
C MET A 219 -18.73 3.71 11.85
N ILE A 220 -19.22 3.06 12.91
CA ILE A 220 -18.93 1.64 13.16
C ILE A 220 -19.42 0.76 12.01
N LYS A 221 -20.67 0.92 11.57
CA LYS A 221 -21.26 0.09 10.51
C LYS A 221 -20.46 0.21 9.19
N PRO A 222 -20.25 1.42 8.63
CA PRO A 222 -19.38 1.61 7.48
C PRO A 222 -17.99 0.98 7.63
N LEU A 223 -17.33 1.16 8.78
CA LEU A 223 -16.00 0.58 9.02
C LEU A 223 -16.04 -0.95 9.02
N MET A 224 -17.02 -1.56 9.68
CA MET A 224 -17.19 -3.01 9.67
C MET A 224 -17.47 -3.56 8.26
N THR A 225 -18.26 -2.85 7.46
CA THR A 225 -18.50 -3.18 6.05
C THR A 225 -17.19 -3.13 5.26
N LEU A 226 -16.41 -2.05 5.37
CA LEU A 226 -15.13 -1.92 4.67
C LEU A 226 -14.12 -3.00 5.09
N ILE A 227 -14.00 -3.27 6.39
CA ILE A 227 -13.15 -4.34 6.93
C ILE A 227 -13.60 -5.68 6.35
N SER A 228 -14.90 -5.97 6.34
CA SER A 228 -15.45 -7.25 5.83
C SER A 228 -15.17 -7.43 4.34
N LEU A 229 -15.26 -6.36 3.54
CA LEU A 229 -14.95 -6.39 2.11
C LEU A 229 -13.48 -6.79 1.86
N GLN A 230 -12.55 -6.28 2.65
CA GLN A 230 -11.13 -6.64 2.52
C GLN A 230 -10.83 -8.03 3.11
N PHE A 231 -11.45 -8.35 4.24
CA PHE A 231 -11.24 -9.61 4.95
C PHE A 231 -11.74 -10.83 4.16
N LYS A 232 -12.68 -10.65 3.21
CA LYS A 232 -13.03 -11.67 2.21
C LYS A 232 -11.79 -12.23 1.49
N TYR A 233 -10.76 -11.41 1.32
CA TYR A 233 -9.47 -11.79 0.71
C TYR A 233 -8.36 -12.02 1.75
N LYS A 234 -8.73 -12.21 3.03
CA LYS A 234 -7.81 -12.38 4.17
C LYS A 234 -6.86 -11.19 4.37
N ILE A 235 -7.31 -10.00 4.01
CA ILE A 235 -6.56 -8.76 4.16
C ILE A 235 -7.10 -7.97 5.33
N ASP A 236 -6.24 -7.67 6.29
CA ASP A 236 -6.49 -6.66 7.32
C ASP A 236 -6.39 -5.27 6.69
N MET A 237 -7.52 -4.55 6.66
CA MET A 237 -7.62 -3.21 6.10
C MET A 237 -6.66 -2.22 6.77
N PHE A 238 -6.50 -2.29 8.10
CA PHE A 238 -5.70 -1.33 8.86
C PHE A 238 -4.19 -1.61 8.81
N SER A 239 -3.80 -2.77 8.30
CA SER A 239 -2.40 -3.05 7.95
C SER A 239 -1.92 -2.26 6.74
N PHE A 240 -2.84 -1.64 5.97
CA PHE A 240 -2.54 -0.85 4.78
C PHE A 240 -2.97 0.61 4.94
N MET A 241 -2.20 1.52 4.34
CA MET A 241 -2.40 2.97 4.48
C MET A 241 -3.57 3.57 3.69
N SER A 242 -4.18 2.80 2.78
CA SER A 242 -5.24 3.30 1.90
C SER A 242 -6.01 2.17 1.21
N MET A 243 -7.15 2.51 0.61
CA MET A 243 -7.91 1.56 -0.22
C MET A 243 -7.10 1.07 -1.42
N ALA A 244 -6.30 1.94 -2.04
CA ALA A 244 -5.45 1.55 -3.17
C ALA A 244 -4.38 0.52 -2.75
N ALA A 245 -3.81 0.67 -1.54
CA ALA A 245 -2.88 -0.30 -0.99
C ALA A 245 -3.58 -1.64 -0.67
N CYS A 246 -4.81 -1.61 -0.13
CA CYS A 246 -5.65 -2.80 0.05
C CYS A 246 -5.91 -3.51 -1.28
N SER A 247 -6.34 -2.78 -2.32
CA SER A 247 -6.58 -3.34 -3.66
C SER A 247 -5.34 -3.97 -4.27
N ASN A 248 -4.16 -3.37 -4.07
CA ASN A 248 -2.90 -3.95 -4.51
C ASN A 248 -2.59 -5.25 -3.76
N ALA A 249 -2.86 -5.31 -2.45
CA ALA A 249 -2.72 -6.55 -1.68
C ALA A 249 -3.71 -7.63 -2.16
N ILE A 250 -4.97 -7.28 -2.45
CA ILE A 250 -5.98 -8.22 -3.00
C ILE A 250 -5.48 -8.82 -4.31
N LYS A 251 -4.97 -7.96 -5.19
CA LYS A 251 -4.38 -8.37 -6.47
C LYS A 251 -3.28 -9.41 -6.27
N TYR A 252 -2.35 -9.18 -5.33
CA TYR A 252 -1.30 -10.16 -5.05
C TYR A 252 -1.87 -11.43 -4.41
N ALA A 253 -2.78 -11.32 -3.44
CA ALA A 253 -3.42 -12.48 -2.83
C ALA A 253 -4.08 -13.38 -3.89
N LYS A 254 -4.70 -12.78 -4.91
CA LYS A 254 -5.28 -13.49 -6.06
C LYS A 254 -4.22 -14.13 -6.96
N ALA A 255 -3.13 -13.42 -7.28
CA ALA A 255 -2.03 -13.99 -8.08
C ALA A 255 -1.36 -15.21 -7.41
N TYR A 256 -1.43 -15.28 -6.07
CA TYR A 256 -0.83 -16.34 -5.26
C TYR A 256 -1.86 -17.32 -4.69
N GLU A 257 -3.12 -17.34 -5.16
CA GLU A 257 -4.16 -18.16 -4.53
C GLU A 257 -3.91 -19.68 -4.61
N ASP A 258 -3.21 -20.14 -5.66
CA ASP A 258 -2.79 -21.56 -5.81
C ASP A 258 -1.45 -21.87 -5.10
N PHE A 259 -0.86 -20.91 -4.40
CA PHE A 259 0.39 -21.14 -3.69
C PHE A 259 0.15 -21.99 -2.44
N ASN A 260 0.67 -23.21 -2.44
CA ASN A 260 0.68 -24.09 -1.29
C ASN A 260 1.92 -23.79 -0.43
N ILE A 261 1.68 -23.25 0.77
CA ILE A 261 2.71 -22.95 1.78
C ILE A 261 3.58 -24.17 2.15
N ASN A 262 2.99 -25.37 2.08
CA ASN A 262 3.68 -26.64 2.36
C ASN A 262 4.13 -27.36 1.07
N GLY A 263 3.89 -26.73 -0.09
CA GLY A 263 4.23 -27.26 -1.40
C GLY A 263 5.74 -27.28 -1.63
N ILE A 264 6.20 -28.28 -2.38
CA ILE A 264 7.56 -28.36 -2.88
C ILE A 264 7.52 -28.09 -4.37
N TYR A 265 8.10 -26.96 -4.79
CA TYR A 265 8.11 -26.54 -6.18
C TYR A 265 9.38 -27.03 -6.89
N PRO A 266 9.25 -27.51 -8.16
CA PRO A 266 10.37 -28.06 -8.90
C PRO A 266 11.50 -27.04 -9.08
N ASN A 267 12.72 -27.55 -9.20
CA ASN A 267 13.86 -26.72 -9.60
C ASN A 267 13.81 -26.51 -11.11
N PHE A 268 14.36 -25.38 -11.56
CA PHE A 268 14.66 -25.20 -12.98
C PHE A 268 15.79 -26.14 -13.38
N ASP A 269 15.71 -26.67 -14.60
CA ASP A 269 16.79 -27.50 -15.14
C ASP A 269 18.07 -26.68 -15.23
N ASP A 270 19.05 -27.11 -14.45
CA ASP A 270 20.41 -26.60 -14.51
C ASP A 270 21.23 -27.59 -15.34
N ASN A 271 21.52 -27.22 -16.58
CA ASN A 271 22.37 -28.00 -17.48
C ASN A 271 23.87 -27.86 -17.13
N SER A 272 24.21 -27.09 -16.09
CA SER A 272 25.59 -26.93 -15.64
C SER A 272 26.16 -28.24 -15.10
N GLN A 273 27.49 -28.36 -15.23
CA GLN A 273 28.20 -29.53 -14.76
C GLN A 273 28.01 -29.71 -13.23
N LYS A 274 27.73 -30.96 -12.83
CA LYS A 274 27.62 -31.34 -11.42
C LYS A 274 28.89 -30.94 -10.67
N PHE A 275 28.73 -30.35 -9.50
CA PHE A 275 29.84 -29.95 -8.65
C PHE A 275 30.60 -31.18 -8.16
N TYR A 276 31.93 -31.08 -8.17
CA TYR A 276 32.80 -32.01 -7.46
C TYR A 276 33.69 -31.21 -6.50
N LEU A 277 33.79 -31.69 -5.26
CA LEU A 277 34.57 -31.01 -4.22
C LEU A 277 36.07 -31.22 -4.47
N THR A 278 36.83 -30.13 -4.51
CA THR A 278 38.30 -30.15 -4.54
C THR A 278 38.85 -29.81 -3.16
N GLU A 279 40.04 -30.31 -2.84
CA GLU A 279 40.69 -30.04 -1.54
C GLU A 279 40.91 -28.56 -1.31
N ASN A 280 41.40 -27.82 -2.32
CA ASN A 280 41.59 -26.37 -2.24
C ASN A 280 40.29 -25.63 -1.90
N TYR A 281 39.17 -26.04 -2.52
CA TYR A 281 37.87 -25.45 -2.20
C TYR A 281 37.49 -25.77 -0.76
N TRP A 282 37.64 -27.03 -0.33
CA TRP A 282 37.31 -27.45 1.04
C TRP A 282 38.12 -26.70 2.09
N GLN A 283 39.45 -26.64 1.96
CA GLN A 283 40.34 -25.90 2.85
C GLN A 283 39.96 -24.41 2.96
N SER A 284 39.61 -23.79 1.83
CA SER A 284 39.11 -22.41 1.83
C SER A 284 37.81 -22.27 2.62
N LYS A 285 36.89 -23.24 2.51
CA LYS A 285 35.62 -23.23 3.24
C LYS A 285 35.83 -23.46 4.74
N VAL A 286 36.64 -24.44 5.15
CA VAL A 286 36.99 -24.72 6.56
C VAL A 286 37.55 -23.47 7.24
N LYS A 287 38.54 -22.81 6.62
CA LYS A 287 39.10 -21.53 7.12
C LYS A 287 38.01 -20.46 7.26
N GLY A 288 37.13 -20.36 6.28
CA GLY A 288 35.99 -19.43 6.30
C GLY A 288 35.00 -19.71 7.44
N TYR A 289 34.70 -20.97 7.72
CA TYR A 289 33.80 -21.37 8.82
C TYR A 289 34.41 -21.08 10.19
N LEU A 290 35.68 -21.41 10.38
CA LEU A 290 36.41 -21.11 11.60
C LEU A 290 36.46 -19.61 11.89
N SER A 291 36.72 -18.79 10.87
CA SER A 291 36.73 -17.33 11.01
C SER A 291 35.36 -16.77 11.42
N GLN A 292 34.28 -17.25 10.78
CA GLN A 292 32.91 -16.85 11.12
C GLN A 292 32.54 -17.19 12.57
N ASP A 293 32.87 -18.39 13.02
CA ASP A 293 32.52 -18.84 14.37
C ASP A 293 33.33 -18.13 15.45
N LYS A 294 34.63 -17.90 15.21
CA LYS A 294 35.46 -17.06 16.10
C LYS A 294 34.92 -15.63 16.19
N HIS A 295 34.57 -15.03 15.06
CA HIS A 295 34.01 -13.68 15.02
C HIS A 295 32.71 -13.57 15.83
N LYS A 296 31.87 -14.62 15.80
CA LYS A 296 30.63 -14.71 16.57
C LYS A 296 30.80 -15.32 17.97
N LYS A 297 32.04 -15.54 18.43
CA LYS A 297 32.39 -16.10 19.75
C LYS A 297 31.72 -17.45 20.04
N ARG A 298 31.56 -18.29 19.02
CA ARG A 298 31.03 -19.65 19.18
C ARG A 298 32.13 -20.62 19.58
N ASP A 299 31.75 -21.73 20.20
CA ASP A 299 32.67 -22.85 20.41
C ASP A 299 33.11 -23.43 19.06
N THR A 300 34.41 -23.62 18.89
CA THR A 300 35.05 -24.11 17.66
C THR A 300 35.77 -25.44 17.85
N THR A 301 35.70 -26.03 19.05
CA THR A 301 36.42 -27.25 19.42
C THR A 301 36.12 -28.42 18.47
N ASN A 302 34.85 -28.55 18.08
CA ASN A 302 34.36 -29.63 17.21
C ASN A 302 34.01 -29.14 15.79
N ASN A 303 34.57 -28.02 15.35
CA ASN A 303 34.33 -27.54 13.99
C ASN A 303 34.87 -28.53 12.95
N VAL A 304 34.23 -28.54 11.78
CA VAL A 304 34.71 -29.28 10.61
C VAL A 304 36.16 -28.93 10.30
N GLN A 305 36.93 -29.94 9.90
CA GLN A 305 38.37 -29.85 9.67
C GLN A 305 38.72 -30.26 8.24
N ASP A 306 39.95 -29.97 7.82
CA ASP A 306 40.44 -30.33 6.49
C ASP A 306 40.40 -31.87 6.25
N ASN A 307 40.60 -32.67 7.31
CA ASN A 307 40.54 -34.14 7.25
C ASN A 307 39.10 -34.70 7.05
N ASP A 308 38.07 -33.86 7.14
CA ASP A 308 36.68 -34.26 6.87
C ASP A 308 36.33 -34.26 5.37
N PHE A 309 37.32 -34.00 4.51
CA PHE A 309 37.16 -33.84 3.07
C PHE A 309 36.36 -34.97 2.42
N ASP A 310 36.71 -36.23 2.66
CA ASP A 310 36.05 -37.37 1.99
C ASP A 310 34.58 -37.51 2.40
N TYR A 311 34.27 -37.23 3.67
CA TYR A 311 32.91 -37.21 4.18
C TYR A 311 32.07 -36.16 3.44
N PHE A 312 32.55 -34.91 3.36
CA PHE A 312 31.81 -33.83 2.71
C PHE A 312 31.80 -33.93 1.18
N LYS A 313 32.84 -34.51 0.58
CA LYS A 313 32.88 -34.84 -0.85
C LYS A 313 31.76 -35.80 -1.22
N GLN A 314 31.59 -36.88 -0.43
CA GLN A 314 30.50 -37.82 -0.64
C GLN A 314 29.14 -37.18 -0.33
N LEU A 315 29.04 -36.41 0.75
CA LEU A 315 27.81 -35.72 1.13
C LEU A 315 27.33 -34.79 0.01
N PHE A 316 28.16 -33.89 -0.52
CA PHE A 316 27.79 -33.00 -1.62
C PHE A 316 27.51 -33.72 -2.95
N LYS A 317 28.04 -34.93 -3.14
CA LYS A 317 27.77 -35.74 -4.33
C LYS A 317 26.36 -36.33 -4.32
N VAL A 318 25.85 -36.74 -3.15
CA VAL A 318 24.56 -37.45 -3.03
C VAL A 318 23.42 -36.56 -2.51
N SER A 319 23.75 -35.44 -1.87
CA SER A 319 22.76 -34.50 -1.33
C SER A 319 22.45 -33.36 -2.28
N ASN A 320 21.35 -32.67 -1.97
CA ASN A 320 20.96 -31.40 -2.55
C ASN A 320 20.98 -30.32 -1.46
N CYS A 321 20.79 -29.06 -1.83
CA CYS A 321 20.57 -27.99 -0.88
C CYS A 321 19.38 -28.32 0.04
N SER A 322 19.59 -28.28 1.36
CA SER A 322 18.58 -28.60 2.38
C SER A 322 17.37 -27.66 2.36
N ILE A 323 17.53 -26.44 1.85
CA ILE A 323 16.47 -25.42 1.82
C ILE A 323 15.72 -25.45 0.49
N CYS A 324 16.42 -25.28 -0.65
CA CYS A 324 15.77 -25.23 -1.96
C CYS A 324 15.66 -26.59 -2.66
N GLY A 325 16.42 -27.61 -2.26
CA GLY A 325 16.46 -28.90 -2.95
C GLY A 325 17.18 -28.87 -4.30
N CYS A 326 17.84 -27.77 -4.70
CA CYS A 326 18.65 -27.74 -5.93
C CYS A 326 19.88 -28.63 -5.80
N LYS A 327 20.26 -29.27 -6.91
CA LYS A 327 21.53 -29.96 -7.06
C LYS A 327 22.70 -28.97 -6.98
N PHE A 328 23.85 -29.46 -6.54
CA PHE A 328 25.07 -28.66 -6.53
C PHE A 328 25.77 -28.73 -7.89
N THR A 329 26.05 -27.56 -8.46
CA THR A 329 26.75 -27.36 -9.74
C THR A 329 27.88 -26.34 -9.56
N PHE A 330 28.69 -26.12 -10.60
CA PHE A 330 29.73 -25.08 -10.54
C PHE A 330 29.16 -23.66 -10.42
N ASP A 331 27.94 -23.44 -10.88
CA ASP A 331 27.23 -22.17 -10.72
C ASP A 331 26.46 -22.11 -9.39
N ASN A 332 26.00 -23.27 -8.90
CA ASN A 332 25.32 -23.41 -7.61
C ASN A 332 26.17 -24.21 -6.60
N LYS A 333 27.29 -23.61 -6.16
CA LYS A 333 28.27 -24.27 -5.29
C LYS A 333 27.71 -24.59 -3.90
N PRO A 334 28.06 -25.74 -3.30
CA PRO A 334 27.63 -26.11 -1.96
C PRO A 334 28.36 -25.31 -0.87
N THR A 335 27.66 -25.13 0.24
CA THR A 335 28.16 -24.61 1.51
C THR A 335 27.54 -25.43 2.63
N LEU A 336 28.05 -25.29 3.85
CA LEU A 336 27.45 -25.76 5.09
C LEU A 336 26.66 -24.62 5.73
N ASP A 337 25.39 -24.90 6.00
CA ASP A 337 24.50 -24.06 6.79
C ASP A 337 24.32 -24.69 8.18
N ARG A 338 24.38 -23.88 9.25
CA ARG A 338 24.32 -24.38 10.63
C ARG A 338 22.89 -24.69 11.03
N ILE A 339 22.61 -25.83 11.64
CA ILE A 339 21.29 -26.19 12.16
C ILE A 339 20.90 -25.23 13.29
N ASP A 340 21.80 -25.05 14.24
CA ASP A 340 21.71 -24.09 15.35
C ASP A 340 22.76 -22.99 15.20
N ASN A 341 22.31 -21.74 15.04
CA ASN A 341 23.16 -20.58 14.86
C ASN A 341 23.92 -20.14 16.12
N SER A 342 23.62 -20.71 17.29
CA SER A 342 24.38 -20.51 18.53
C SER A 342 25.63 -21.40 18.61
N LYS A 343 25.69 -22.48 17.82
CA LYS A 343 26.78 -23.47 17.81
C LYS A 343 27.68 -23.30 16.59
N GLY A 344 28.93 -23.76 16.71
CA GLY A 344 29.89 -23.77 15.60
C GLY A 344 29.52 -24.76 14.49
N HIS A 345 30.29 -24.77 13.41
CA HIS A 345 30.11 -25.71 12.28
C HIS A 345 30.66 -27.10 12.62
N SER A 346 30.02 -27.87 13.51
CA SER A 346 30.31 -29.29 13.69
C SER A 346 29.55 -30.16 12.68
N LYS A 347 29.99 -31.40 12.44
CA LYS A 347 29.37 -32.32 11.46
C LYS A 347 27.88 -32.56 11.73
N ASP A 348 27.52 -32.65 13.00
CA ASP A 348 26.19 -32.86 13.56
C ASP A 348 25.34 -31.58 13.63
N ASN A 349 25.95 -30.41 13.45
CA ASN A 349 25.28 -29.11 13.43
C ASN A 349 25.25 -28.46 12.04
N VAL A 350 25.51 -29.17 10.95
CA VAL A 350 25.52 -28.59 9.60
C VAL A 350 24.71 -29.39 8.59
N LEU A 351 24.12 -28.67 7.63
CA LEU A 351 23.46 -29.25 6.46
C LEU A 351 24.03 -28.67 5.16
N PRO A 352 24.13 -29.46 4.08
CA PRO A 352 24.45 -28.95 2.76
C PRO A 352 23.44 -27.91 2.30
N CYS A 353 23.90 -26.73 1.90
CA CYS A 353 23.06 -25.62 1.48
C CYS A 353 23.76 -24.84 0.36
N CYS A 354 23.04 -24.36 -0.64
CA CYS A 354 23.68 -23.52 -1.65
C CYS A 354 23.92 -22.10 -1.13
N LEU A 355 24.90 -21.41 -1.73
CA LEU A 355 25.31 -20.08 -1.29
C LEU A 355 24.13 -19.09 -1.21
N TYR A 356 23.26 -19.06 -2.23
CA TYR A 356 22.09 -18.18 -2.24
C TYR A 356 21.16 -18.43 -1.05
N CYS A 357 20.81 -19.70 -0.78
CA CYS A 357 19.90 -20.03 0.32
C CYS A 357 20.52 -19.71 1.67
N ASN A 358 21.79 -20.06 1.86
CA ASN A 358 22.53 -19.77 3.09
C ASN A 358 22.57 -18.25 3.37
N CYS A 359 22.92 -17.45 2.36
CA CYS A 359 22.94 -15.98 2.48
C CYS A 359 21.52 -15.39 2.68
N PHE A 360 20.50 -15.93 2.00
CA PHE A 360 19.13 -15.42 2.08
C PHE A 360 18.50 -15.68 3.46
N CYS A 361 18.68 -16.90 3.97
CA CYS A 361 18.23 -17.32 5.30
C CYS A 361 19.02 -16.55 6.37
N SER A 362 20.35 -16.50 6.28
CA SER A 362 21.21 -15.83 7.26
C SER A 362 20.85 -16.28 8.69
N ASP A 363 20.61 -15.34 9.61
CA ASP A 363 20.18 -15.62 10.99
C ASP A 363 18.64 -15.69 11.15
N LYS A 364 17.86 -15.67 10.06
CA LYS A 364 16.38 -15.73 10.10
C LYS A 364 15.88 -17.15 10.37
N ASP A 365 14.62 -17.24 10.77
CA ASP A 365 13.92 -18.52 10.90
C ASP A 365 13.99 -19.35 9.59
N LYS A 366 14.41 -20.60 9.72
CA LYS A 366 14.64 -21.48 8.57
C LYS A 366 13.37 -21.87 7.83
N ASN A 367 12.25 -22.01 8.54
CA ASN A 367 10.96 -22.33 7.92
C ASN A 367 10.47 -21.13 7.11
N ILE A 368 10.60 -19.92 7.65
CA ILE A 368 10.31 -18.68 6.91
C ILE A 368 11.22 -18.55 5.69
N GLY A 369 12.53 -18.78 5.84
CA GLY A 369 13.47 -18.75 4.73
C GLY A 369 13.12 -19.75 3.63
N LYS A 370 12.82 -21.00 4.00
CA LYS A 370 12.37 -22.06 3.10
C LYS A 370 11.07 -21.67 2.38
N LEU A 371 10.09 -21.11 3.10
CA LEU A 371 8.83 -20.63 2.54
C LEU A 371 9.07 -19.58 1.45
N PHE A 372 9.87 -18.54 1.70
CA PHE A 372 10.16 -17.53 0.69
C PHE A 372 10.90 -18.08 -0.53
N ILE A 373 11.75 -19.09 -0.34
CA ILE A 373 12.44 -19.77 -1.44
C ILE A 373 11.44 -20.57 -2.30
N GLN A 374 10.50 -21.28 -1.67
CA GLN A 374 9.41 -21.96 -2.40
C GLN A 374 8.50 -20.97 -3.12
N LEU A 375 8.16 -19.84 -2.48
CA LEU A 375 7.40 -18.77 -3.11
C LEU A 375 8.12 -18.21 -4.33
N ARG A 376 9.43 -17.93 -4.22
CA ARG A 376 10.24 -17.47 -5.36
C ARG A 376 10.19 -18.46 -6.53
N LYS A 377 10.31 -19.77 -6.25
CA LYS A 377 10.20 -20.79 -7.30
C LYS A 377 8.82 -20.79 -7.94
N TYR A 378 7.76 -20.74 -7.13
CA TYR A 378 6.39 -20.63 -7.62
C TYR A 378 6.22 -19.41 -8.54
N CYS A 379 6.71 -18.23 -8.12
CA CYS A 379 6.70 -17.03 -8.95
C CYS A 379 7.38 -17.26 -10.29
N MET A 380 8.57 -17.87 -10.30
CA MET A 380 9.31 -18.11 -11.53
C MET A 380 8.60 -19.13 -12.44
N ILE A 381 8.04 -20.21 -11.89
CA ILE A 381 7.31 -21.26 -12.65
C ILE A 381 6.04 -20.69 -13.28
N ARG A 382 5.34 -19.83 -12.55
CA ARG A 382 4.10 -19.18 -12.99
C ARG A 382 4.31 -17.85 -13.70
N CYS A 383 5.57 -17.46 -13.93
CA CYS A 383 5.95 -16.17 -14.53
C CYS A 383 5.34 -14.94 -13.82
N LEU A 384 5.16 -15.02 -12.50
CA LEU A 384 4.60 -13.94 -11.69
C LEU A 384 5.64 -12.82 -11.47
N PRO A 385 5.20 -11.55 -11.35
CA PRO A 385 6.09 -10.43 -11.07
C PRO A 385 6.88 -10.62 -9.78
N THR A 386 8.19 -10.36 -9.85
CA THR A 386 9.12 -10.40 -8.72
C THR A 386 9.76 -9.02 -8.48
N ASN A 387 10.27 -8.79 -7.28
CA ASN A 387 10.97 -7.54 -6.96
C ASN A 387 12.25 -7.40 -7.81
N LEU A 388 12.52 -6.17 -8.26
CA LEU A 388 13.81 -5.84 -8.88
C LEU A 388 14.90 -5.83 -7.81
N THR A 389 15.95 -6.60 -8.02
CA THR A 389 17.08 -6.71 -7.08
C THR A 389 18.26 -5.82 -7.45
N ASP A 390 18.26 -5.25 -8.67
CA ASP A 390 19.29 -4.34 -9.17
C ASP A 390 18.75 -2.91 -9.16
N ILE A 391 19.40 -2.03 -8.39
CA ILE A 391 18.98 -0.64 -8.20
C ILE A 391 19.11 0.18 -9.49
N ASP A 392 20.08 -0.12 -10.35
CA ASP A 392 20.25 0.58 -11.62
C ASP A 392 19.12 0.19 -12.59
N VAL A 393 18.72 -1.09 -12.59
CA VAL A 393 17.57 -1.53 -13.37
C VAL A 393 16.27 -0.94 -12.83
N TYR A 394 16.13 -0.86 -11.49
CA TYR A 394 15.03 -0.12 -10.88
C TYR A 394 15.00 1.34 -11.35
N HIS A 395 16.12 2.07 -11.29
CA HIS A 395 16.18 3.46 -11.73
C HIS A 395 15.94 3.60 -13.23
N LEU A 396 16.48 2.71 -14.06
CA LEU A 396 16.24 2.68 -15.50
C LEU A 396 14.74 2.55 -15.79
N ILE A 397 14.07 1.58 -15.16
CA ILE A 397 12.62 1.37 -15.32
C ILE A 397 11.84 2.56 -14.75
N ARG A 398 12.17 2.99 -13.52
CA ARG A 398 11.48 4.03 -12.78
C ARG A 398 11.56 5.40 -13.45
N LYS A 399 12.69 5.73 -14.10
CA LYS A 399 12.92 6.98 -14.83
C LYS A 399 11.88 7.20 -15.94
N TRP A 400 11.41 6.12 -16.55
CA TRP A 400 10.42 6.16 -17.63
C TRP A 400 8.98 5.94 -17.15
N ILE A 401 8.78 5.54 -15.90
CA ILE A 401 7.46 5.49 -15.25
C ILE A 401 7.17 6.89 -14.67
N THR A 402 6.77 7.83 -15.51
CA THR A 402 6.26 9.13 -15.03
C THR A 402 4.82 8.96 -14.53
N GLY A 403 4.67 8.64 -13.24
CA GLY A 403 3.38 8.73 -12.56
C GLY A 403 3.05 10.20 -12.23
N GLY A 404 1.91 10.68 -12.70
CA GLY A 404 1.16 11.76 -12.04
C GLY A 404 1.65 13.21 -12.16
N LEU A 405 2.74 13.51 -12.88
CA LEU A 405 2.99 14.87 -13.35
C LEU A 405 2.55 14.95 -14.80
N SER A 406 1.24 15.17 -14.99
CA SER A 406 0.73 15.81 -16.19
C SER A 406 1.41 17.17 -16.32
N ASN A 407 2.60 17.20 -16.91
CA ASN A 407 3.24 18.44 -17.39
C ASN A 407 2.45 18.91 -18.62
N VAL A 408 1.17 19.22 -18.42
CA VAL A 408 0.37 19.96 -19.39
C VAL A 408 0.84 21.40 -19.26
N MET A 409 1.80 21.76 -20.10
CA MET A 409 2.05 23.17 -20.35
C MET A 409 0.71 23.76 -20.84
N HIS A 410 0.24 24.82 -20.18
CA HIS A 410 -1.03 25.54 -20.42
C HIS A 410 -2.28 24.93 -19.73
N ARG A 411 -2.53 25.37 -18.50
CA ARG A 411 -3.62 24.90 -17.59
C ARG A 411 -5.06 25.22 -18.02
N VAL A 412 -5.28 25.94 -19.12
CA VAL A 412 -6.64 26.33 -19.54
C VAL A 412 -6.80 26.07 -21.03
N ASN A 413 -7.63 25.08 -21.36
CA ASN A 413 -8.12 24.77 -22.69
C ASN A 413 -9.64 24.64 -22.58
N ARG A 414 -10.38 25.60 -23.12
CA ARG A 414 -11.85 25.66 -23.07
C ARG A 414 -12.40 25.35 -24.45
N SER A 415 -13.25 24.32 -24.51
CA SER A 415 -14.04 24.00 -25.70
C SER A 415 -14.85 25.23 -26.15
N GLY A 416 -14.90 25.46 -27.46
CA GLY A 416 -15.59 26.58 -28.10
C GLY A 416 -14.87 27.92 -28.00
N ILE A 417 -13.85 28.06 -27.15
CA ILE A 417 -13.21 29.36 -26.87
C ILE A 417 -11.75 29.37 -27.33
N ASP A 418 -10.97 28.40 -26.86
CA ASP A 418 -9.53 28.39 -27.08
C ASP A 418 -9.17 27.60 -28.36
N PHE A 419 -7.97 27.83 -28.89
CA PHE A 419 -7.45 27.19 -30.10
C PHE A 419 -6.34 26.18 -29.75
N ILE A 420 -6.20 25.14 -30.57
CA ILE A 420 -5.21 24.08 -30.36
C ILE A 420 -3.80 24.69 -30.43
N LYS A 421 -2.97 24.38 -29.43
CA LYS A 421 -1.56 24.79 -29.36
C LYS A 421 -0.66 23.64 -29.81
N ARG A 422 0.39 23.95 -30.58
CA ARG A 422 1.37 22.98 -31.10
C ARG A 422 2.78 23.44 -30.75
N LEU A 423 3.65 22.51 -30.35
CA LEU A 423 5.08 22.77 -30.20
C LEU A 423 5.73 22.86 -31.59
N TYR A 424 6.61 23.83 -31.76
CA TYR A 424 7.38 24.04 -32.99
C TYR A 424 8.83 24.32 -32.64
N TYR A 425 9.74 23.52 -33.17
CA TYR A 425 11.17 23.74 -33.12
C TYR A 425 11.60 24.69 -34.24
N ASN A 426 12.12 25.85 -33.85
CA ASN A 426 12.77 26.79 -34.75
C ASN A 426 14.24 26.40 -34.88
N LYS A 427 14.64 25.95 -36.08
CA LYS A 427 16.01 25.50 -36.40
C LYS A 427 17.05 26.61 -36.24
N GLU A 428 16.75 27.83 -36.66
CA GLU A 428 17.67 28.97 -36.61
C GLU A 428 17.91 29.44 -35.17
N ALA A 429 16.83 29.57 -34.39
CA ALA A 429 16.90 30.02 -33.00
C ALA A 429 17.29 28.91 -32.01
N LYS A 430 17.33 27.64 -32.47
CA LYS A 430 17.52 26.43 -31.67
C LYS A 430 16.62 26.38 -30.42
N LYS A 431 15.36 26.80 -30.60
CA LYS A 431 14.37 26.92 -29.52
C LYS A 431 13.04 26.28 -29.90
N VAL A 432 12.39 25.69 -28.91
CA VAL A 432 11.00 25.23 -29.02
C VAL A 432 10.07 26.36 -28.62
N THR A 433 9.17 26.73 -29.52
CA THR A 433 8.12 27.71 -29.31
C THR A 433 6.75 27.06 -29.38
N VAL A 434 5.75 27.68 -28.76
CA VAL A 434 4.36 27.23 -28.85
C VAL A 434 3.65 28.08 -29.90
N LEU A 435 3.08 27.44 -30.91
CA LEU A 435 2.23 28.09 -31.91
C LEU A 435 0.76 27.82 -31.60
N THR A 436 -0.06 28.85 -31.74
CA THR A 436 -1.52 28.71 -31.71
C THR A 436 -1.99 28.43 -33.13
N THR A 437 -2.66 27.30 -33.33
CA THR A 437 -3.26 26.95 -34.63
C THR A 437 -4.59 27.69 -34.82
N ASP A 438 -5.15 27.66 -36.02
CA ASP A 438 -6.50 28.13 -36.35
C ASP A 438 -7.60 27.10 -36.02
N HIS A 439 -7.23 25.92 -35.52
CA HIS A 439 -8.16 24.89 -35.12
C HIS A 439 -8.77 25.21 -33.74
N ARG A 440 -10.04 25.61 -33.73
CA ARG A 440 -10.80 25.83 -32.49
C ARG A 440 -10.99 24.51 -31.74
N ILE A 441 -10.72 24.50 -30.44
CA ILE A 441 -10.96 23.33 -29.60
C ILE A 441 -12.48 23.14 -29.51
N THR A 442 -13.01 22.05 -30.07
CA THR A 442 -14.44 21.74 -29.99
C THR A 442 -14.77 20.80 -28.84
N HIS A 443 -13.84 19.93 -28.44
CA HIS A 443 -14.01 18.95 -27.38
C HIS A 443 -12.69 18.80 -26.62
N VAL A 444 -12.76 18.60 -25.30
CA VAL A 444 -11.60 18.30 -24.45
C VAL A 444 -11.84 16.93 -23.83
N VAL A 445 -10.94 15.98 -24.10
CA VAL A 445 -11.00 14.63 -23.53
C VAL A 445 -9.78 14.44 -22.64
N GLY A 446 -10.01 14.20 -21.35
CA GLY A 446 -8.97 13.78 -20.42
C GLY A 446 -8.74 12.28 -20.57
N VAL A 447 -7.59 11.87 -21.12
CA VAL A 447 -7.20 10.45 -21.17
C VAL A 447 -6.28 10.19 -20.00
N ASP A 448 -6.85 9.73 -18.88
CA ASP A 448 -6.05 9.26 -17.76
C ASP A 448 -5.58 7.83 -18.06
N PHE A 449 -4.28 7.67 -18.32
CA PHE A 449 -3.65 6.37 -18.54
C PHE A 449 -3.57 5.51 -17.25
N ASN A 450 -3.97 6.03 -16.09
CA ASN A 450 -3.84 5.33 -14.81
C ASN A 450 -4.87 4.21 -14.58
N SER A 451 -5.87 4.05 -15.45
CA SER A 451 -6.87 2.96 -15.36
C SER A 451 -6.43 1.64 -16.05
N LEU A 452 -5.20 1.55 -16.57
CA LEU A 452 -4.74 0.40 -17.37
C LEU A 452 -4.20 -0.82 -16.61
N TYR A 453 -4.16 -0.83 -15.27
CA TYR A 453 -3.55 -1.98 -14.59
C TYR A 453 -4.27 -3.34 -14.74
N PRO A 454 -5.59 -3.45 -14.99
CA PRO A 454 -6.21 -4.77 -15.15
C PRO A 454 -5.93 -5.43 -16.52
N SER A 455 -6.04 -4.68 -17.63
CA SER A 455 -5.89 -5.24 -18.99
C SER A 455 -4.44 -5.58 -19.35
N VAL A 456 -3.47 -4.90 -18.72
CA VAL A 456 -2.04 -5.22 -18.83
C VAL A 456 -1.72 -6.56 -18.14
N MET A 457 -2.59 -7.04 -17.25
CA MET A 457 -2.37 -8.24 -16.44
C MET A 457 -3.11 -9.48 -16.89
N SER A 458 -4.07 -9.36 -17.80
CA SER A 458 -4.88 -10.52 -18.20
C SER A 458 -4.14 -11.43 -19.19
N SER A 459 -3.01 -10.99 -19.78
CA SER A 459 -2.32 -11.69 -20.88
C SER A 459 -3.28 -12.15 -22.00
N GLU A 460 -4.43 -11.49 -22.10
CA GLU A 460 -5.48 -11.85 -23.04
C GLU A 460 -4.99 -11.58 -24.47
N PRO A 461 -5.23 -12.52 -25.40
CA PRO A 461 -4.95 -12.30 -26.80
C PRO A 461 -5.72 -11.10 -27.33
N HIS A 462 -4.99 -10.14 -27.90
CA HIS A 462 -5.49 -8.94 -28.52
C HIS A 462 -4.86 -8.77 -29.91
N LYS A 463 -5.72 -8.69 -30.94
CA LYS A 463 -5.39 -8.62 -32.38
C LYS A 463 -4.40 -7.52 -32.80
N PHE A 464 -4.17 -6.52 -31.95
CA PHE A 464 -3.25 -5.41 -32.22
C PHE A 464 -1.86 -5.59 -31.61
N ILE A 465 -1.64 -6.60 -30.76
CA ILE A 465 -0.33 -6.85 -30.17
C ILE A 465 0.45 -7.83 -31.07
N LYS A 466 0.81 -7.37 -32.26
CA LYS A 466 1.43 -8.21 -33.30
C LYS A 466 2.82 -8.72 -32.90
N TYR A 467 3.54 -7.98 -32.08
CA TYR A 467 4.95 -8.22 -31.75
C TYR A 467 5.19 -9.34 -30.72
N THR A 468 4.13 -9.80 -30.06
CA THR A 468 4.18 -10.82 -29.00
C THR A 468 3.11 -11.91 -29.20
N GLY A 469 2.73 -12.17 -30.46
CA GLY A 469 1.75 -13.21 -30.80
C GLY A 469 0.33 -12.90 -30.30
N GLY A 470 -0.03 -11.62 -30.20
CA GLY A 470 -1.32 -11.16 -29.72
C GLY A 470 -1.38 -10.90 -28.21
N LYS A 471 -0.40 -11.31 -27.39
CA LYS A 471 -0.54 -11.22 -25.93
C LYS A 471 0.29 -10.11 -25.31
N MET A 472 -0.28 -9.36 -24.36
CA MET A 472 0.53 -8.46 -23.53
C MET A 472 1.22 -9.29 -22.44
N TYR A 473 2.55 -9.39 -22.51
CA TYR A 473 3.33 -10.07 -21.49
C TYR A 473 3.75 -9.08 -20.41
N MET A 474 3.51 -9.43 -19.16
CA MET A 474 4.07 -8.73 -18.01
C MET A 474 5.52 -9.15 -17.78
N CYS A 475 6.35 -8.19 -17.36
CA CYS A 475 7.70 -8.50 -16.93
C CYS A 475 7.65 -9.37 -15.66
N GLY A 476 8.03 -10.65 -15.76
CA GLY A 476 8.07 -11.56 -14.61
C GLY A 476 9.30 -11.32 -13.72
N SER A 477 10.49 -11.37 -14.30
CA SER A 477 11.75 -11.14 -13.57
C SER A 477 12.85 -10.54 -14.46
N GLN A 478 13.81 -9.87 -13.83
CA GLN A 478 15.04 -9.44 -14.49
C GLN A 478 15.94 -10.67 -14.72
N THR A 479 16.27 -10.94 -15.98
CA THR A 479 17.14 -12.06 -16.37
C THR A 479 18.60 -11.66 -16.61
N GLY A 480 18.88 -10.37 -16.78
CA GLY A 480 20.22 -9.84 -16.96
C GLY A 480 20.23 -8.37 -17.35
N LYS A 481 21.43 -7.77 -17.33
CA LYS A 481 21.73 -6.40 -17.77
C LYS A 481 23.00 -6.46 -18.61
N ILE A 482 23.00 -5.85 -19.80
CA ILE A 482 24.16 -5.80 -20.68
C ILE A 482 24.50 -4.33 -20.91
N MET A 483 25.72 -3.93 -20.56
CA MET A 483 26.24 -2.59 -20.85
C MET A 483 26.88 -2.62 -22.24
N GLY A 484 26.49 -1.70 -23.11
CA GLY A 484 27.03 -1.57 -24.47
C GLY A 484 28.36 -0.81 -24.53
N ASP A 485 29.29 -1.08 -23.61
CA ASP A 485 30.55 -0.33 -23.45
C ASP A 485 31.64 -0.75 -24.44
N ASN A 486 31.60 -1.99 -24.94
CA ASN A 486 32.56 -2.55 -25.89
C ASN A 486 31.87 -3.19 -27.11
N ASP A 487 32.62 -3.44 -28.18
CA ASP A 487 32.03 -3.93 -29.45
C ASP A 487 31.39 -5.31 -29.34
N HIS A 488 31.95 -6.20 -28.51
CA HIS A 488 31.37 -7.52 -28.26
C HIS A 488 29.99 -7.41 -27.59
N SER A 489 29.86 -6.56 -26.57
CA SER A 489 28.61 -6.30 -25.87
C SER A 489 27.56 -5.65 -26.78
N LYS A 490 27.96 -4.68 -27.61
CA LYS A 490 27.09 -4.03 -28.61
C LYS A 490 26.58 -5.03 -29.64
N GLN A 491 27.45 -5.90 -30.17
CA GLN A 491 27.04 -6.97 -31.09
C GLN A 491 26.06 -7.93 -30.42
N THR A 492 26.28 -8.27 -29.15
CA THR A 492 25.37 -9.12 -28.37
C THR A 492 24.00 -8.47 -28.21
N ILE A 493 23.96 -7.18 -27.86
CA ILE A 493 22.71 -6.40 -27.78
C ILE A 493 21.99 -6.40 -29.12
N LEU A 494 22.68 -6.13 -30.23
CA LEU A 494 22.08 -6.12 -31.57
C LEU A 494 21.54 -7.50 -31.97
N ARG A 495 22.22 -8.59 -31.62
CA ARG A 495 21.72 -9.96 -31.85
C ARG A 495 20.42 -10.23 -31.09
N ILE A 496 20.30 -9.73 -29.85
CA ILE A 496 19.06 -9.85 -29.06
C ILE A 496 17.94 -9.04 -29.71
N ILE A 497 18.19 -7.77 -30.03
CA ILE A 497 17.21 -6.86 -30.64
C ILE A 497 16.70 -7.40 -31.97
N ASN A 498 17.61 -7.89 -32.82
CA ASN A 498 17.30 -8.38 -34.17
C ASN A 498 16.90 -9.85 -34.22
N SER A 499 16.83 -10.54 -33.09
CA SER A 499 16.47 -11.96 -33.05
C SER A 499 15.03 -12.18 -33.49
N ASN A 500 14.80 -13.12 -34.41
CA ASN A 500 13.45 -13.58 -34.77
C ASN A 500 12.75 -14.29 -33.61
N LYS A 501 13.48 -14.72 -32.56
CA LYS A 501 12.89 -15.28 -31.35
C LYS A 501 11.91 -14.33 -30.66
N ARG A 502 12.00 -13.02 -30.90
CA ARG A 502 11.04 -12.03 -30.38
C ARG A 502 9.58 -12.30 -30.79
N PHE A 503 9.35 -13.07 -31.86
CA PHE A 503 8.03 -13.47 -32.32
C PHE A 503 7.60 -14.87 -31.85
N THR A 504 8.40 -15.54 -31.03
CA THR A 504 8.13 -16.90 -30.52
C THR A 504 8.03 -16.90 -28.99
N GLN A 505 7.65 -18.04 -28.41
CA GLN A 505 7.62 -18.23 -26.96
C GLN A 505 9.01 -18.18 -26.30
N GLU A 506 10.09 -18.30 -27.09
CA GLU A 506 11.47 -18.15 -26.62
C GLU A 506 11.95 -16.69 -26.61
N GLY A 507 11.11 -15.75 -27.05
CA GLY A 507 11.38 -14.33 -27.08
C GLY A 507 11.56 -13.75 -25.68
N ARG A 508 12.52 -12.84 -25.55
CA ARG A 508 12.74 -12.09 -24.30
C ARG A 508 12.18 -10.68 -24.45
N LEU A 509 11.42 -10.22 -23.46
CA LEU A 509 11.17 -8.80 -23.27
C LEU A 509 12.47 -8.12 -22.82
N PHE A 510 12.79 -6.99 -23.43
CA PHE A 510 13.94 -6.18 -23.04
C PHE A 510 13.57 -4.70 -23.01
N ILE A 511 14.28 -3.95 -22.18
CA ILE A 511 14.25 -2.49 -22.14
C ILE A 511 15.62 -2.04 -22.64
N ALA A 512 15.64 -1.18 -23.64
CA ALA A 512 16.87 -0.64 -24.21
C ALA A 512 16.89 0.89 -24.03
N GLU A 513 17.93 1.41 -23.39
CA GLU A 513 18.25 2.84 -23.45
C GLU A 513 19.09 3.07 -24.71
N VAL A 514 18.50 3.75 -25.69
CA VAL A 514 19.17 4.08 -26.96
C VAL A 514 19.54 5.55 -26.97
N LYS A 515 20.79 5.86 -27.30
CA LYS A 515 21.19 7.22 -27.67
C LYS A 515 20.73 7.48 -29.10
N GLY A 516 19.47 7.87 -29.25
CA GLY A 516 18.92 8.29 -30.53
C GLY A 516 19.33 9.72 -30.87
N HIS A 517 19.62 9.96 -32.14
CA HIS A 517 19.71 11.32 -32.70
C HIS A 517 18.56 11.48 -33.70
N ILE A 518 17.65 12.41 -33.42
CA ILE A 518 16.68 12.87 -34.42
C ILE A 518 17.39 14.00 -35.16
N GLN A 519 17.57 13.87 -36.48
CA GLN A 519 18.11 14.96 -37.27
C GLN A 519 17.20 16.18 -37.12
N GLU A 520 17.78 17.39 -37.05
CA GLU A 520 17.04 18.62 -36.78
C GLU A 520 15.87 18.83 -37.76
N ASP A 521 16.01 18.31 -38.98
CA ASP A 521 14.98 18.36 -40.02
C ASP A 521 13.68 17.64 -39.64
N TYR A 522 13.77 16.59 -38.83
CA TYR A 522 12.62 15.80 -38.41
C TYR A 522 12.10 16.15 -37.01
N LEU A 523 12.74 17.09 -36.29
CA LEU A 523 12.31 17.43 -34.93
C LEU A 523 10.85 17.87 -34.88
N ASN A 524 10.37 18.63 -35.86
CA ASN A 524 8.98 19.09 -35.92
C ASN A 524 7.96 17.97 -36.20
N ASP A 525 8.41 16.85 -36.75
CA ASP A 525 7.58 15.66 -37.01
C ASP A 525 7.37 14.85 -35.72
N PHE A 526 8.33 14.89 -34.80
CA PHE A 526 8.32 14.09 -33.57
C PHE A 526 8.09 14.88 -32.27
N ILE A 527 8.21 16.22 -32.30
CA ILE A 527 8.07 17.08 -31.10
C ILE A 527 6.64 17.14 -30.56
N ASN A 528 5.64 16.92 -31.43
CA ASN A 528 4.26 16.78 -31.02
C ASN A 528 3.94 15.29 -31.08
N PHE A 529 3.99 14.60 -29.95
CA PHE A 529 3.53 13.22 -29.87
C PHE A 529 1.99 13.22 -29.89
N PRO A 530 1.32 12.88 -31.00
CA PRO A 530 -0.14 12.87 -31.00
C PRO A 530 -0.61 11.73 -30.09
N PRO A 531 -1.63 11.93 -29.25
CA PRO A 531 -2.29 10.81 -28.62
C PRO A 531 -2.86 9.91 -29.73
N ILE A 532 -2.60 8.61 -29.65
CA ILE A 532 -3.26 7.64 -30.50
C ILE A 532 -4.69 7.50 -29.99
N LEU A 533 -5.59 8.36 -30.47
CA LEU A 533 -7.02 8.23 -30.22
C LEU A 533 -7.59 7.17 -31.16
N ARG A 534 -8.25 6.16 -30.58
CA ARG A 534 -8.94 5.10 -31.32
C ARG A 534 -10.43 5.36 -31.23
N ASN A 535 -11.13 5.27 -32.36
CA ASN A 535 -12.58 5.10 -32.33
C ASN A 535 -12.88 3.71 -31.76
N TYR A 536 -13.50 3.67 -30.59
CA TYR A 536 -13.95 2.44 -29.96
C TYR A 536 -15.42 2.60 -29.64
N GLU A 537 -16.24 1.70 -30.18
CA GLU A 537 -17.62 1.53 -29.73
C GLU A 537 -17.62 0.51 -28.60
N PHE A 538 -18.19 0.87 -27.46
CA PHE A 538 -18.38 -0.03 -26.34
C PHE A 538 -19.86 0.00 -25.93
N THR A 539 -20.37 -1.17 -25.58
CA THR A 539 -21.75 -1.33 -25.13
C THR A 539 -21.91 -0.69 -23.76
N THR A 540 -22.86 0.23 -23.65
CA THR A 540 -23.14 1.01 -22.44
C THR A 540 -24.46 0.61 -21.78
N ASP A 541 -25.00 -0.56 -22.14
CA ASP A 541 -26.19 -1.10 -21.51
C ASP A 541 -25.97 -1.44 -20.03
N GLU A 542 -27.06 -1.42 -19.27
CA GLU A 542 -27.03 -1.65 -17.83
C GLU A 542 -26.42 -3.00 -17.44
N ARG A 543 -26.57 -4.01 -18.30
CA ARG A 543 -26.01 -5.34 -18.08
C ARG A 543 -24.48 -5.34 -18.19
N THR A 544 -23.92 -4.51 -19.05
CA THR A 544 -22.49 -4.44 -19.36
C THR A 544 -21.73 -3.58 -18.36
N ILE A 545 -22.27 -2.41 -18.01
CA ILE A 545 -21.59 -1.44 -17.13
C ILE A 545 -22.12 -1.43 -15.69
N GLY A 546 -23.19 -2.19 -15.42
CA GLY A 546 -23.85 -2.26 -14.12
C GLY A 546 -24.76 -1.06 -13.86
N SER A 547 -25.77 -1.27 -13.00
CA SER A 547 -26.81 -0.30 -12.67
C SER A 547 -26.29 1.04 -12.17
N TYR A 548 -25.23 1.03 -11.36
CA TYR A 548 -24.63 2.27 -10.84
C TYR A 548 -24.09 3.15 -11.96
N MET A 549 -23.26 2.60 -12.85
CA MET A 549 -22.68 3.40 -13.93
C MET A 549 -23.69 3.78 -15.00
N PHE A 550 -24.62 2.88 -15.31
CA PHE A 550 -25.72 3.15 -16.22
C PHE A 550 -26.57 4.34 -15.75
N ASN A 551 -26.99 4.32 -14.48
CA ASN A 551 -27.78 5.41 -13.90
C ASN A 551 -26.99 6.73 -13.88
N HIS A 552 -25.72 6.69 -13.45
CA HIS A 552 -24.87 7.88 -13.48
C HIS A 552 -24.71 8.47 -14.89
N MET A 553 -24.51 7.63 -15.91
CA MET A 553 -24.40 8.09 -17.30
C MET A 553 -25.71 8.70 -17.80
N LYS A 554 -26.84 8.04 -17.52
CA LYS A 554 -28.18 8.53 -17.85
C LYS A 554 -28.49 9.88 -17.18
N ASP A 555 -28.20 10.01 -15.89
CA ASP A 555 -28.42 11.22 -15.11
C ASP A 555 -27.57 12.40 -15.62
N ASN A 556 -26.39 12.10 -16.17
CA ASN A 556 -25.48 13.09 -16.75
C ASN A 556 -25.63 13.25 -18.28
N LYS A 557 -26.70 12.71 -18.88
CA LYS A 557 -26.99 12.78 -20.32
C LYS A 557 -25.87 12.25 -21.22
N ILE A 558 -25.09 11.29 -20.71
CA ILE A 558 -24.08 10.56 -21.47
C ILE A 558 -24.80 9.42 -22.20
N LYS A 559 -24.44 9.15 -23.46
CA LYS A 559 -25.08 8.12 -24.28
C LYS A 559 -24.92 6.73 -23.63
N THR A 560 -26.05 6.10 -23.34
CA THR A 560 -26.20 4.76 -22.75
C THR A 560 -26.99 3.83 -23.66
#